data_AF-A0AA91V783-F1
#
_entry.id   AF-A0AA91V783-F1
#
_cell.length_a   1.000
_cell.length_b   1.000
_cell.length_c   1.000
_cell.angle_alpha   90.00
_cell.angle_beta   90.00
_cell.angle_gamma   90.00
#
_symmetry.space_group_name_H-M   'P 1'
#
loop_
_entity.id
_entity.type
_entity.pdbx_description
1 polymer ?
#
loop_
_entity_poly.entity_id
_entity_poly.type
_entity_poly.pdbx_seq_one_letter_code
_entity_poly.pdbx_strand_id
1 'polypeptide(L)' 'MDNSPVRITAEETLSDNWYVLKKYSFDLRRRDGSWQAQTREVYDRGNGATIL' A
#
# COMPACT_ATOMS: atom_id res chain seq x y z
N MET A 1 2.92 -4.11 22.16
CA MET A 1 1.69 -3.62 21.49
C MET A 1 2.12 -2.99 20.18
N ASP A 2 1.53 -3.41 19.06
CA ASP A 2 1.82 -2.84 17.76
C ASP A 2 1.42 -1.35 17.74
N ASN A 3 2.40 -0.46 17.56
CA ASN A 3 2.20 0.99 17.45
C ASN A 3 2.41 1.45 15.99
N SER A 4 2.13 0.58 15.02
CA SER A 4 2.20 0.91 13.60
C SER A 4 1.30 2.11 13.30
N PRO A 5 1.82 3.17 12.64
CA PRO A 5 1.02 4.31 12.20
C PRO A 5 0.13 3.97 11.00
N VAL A 6 0.21 2.76 10.44
CA VAL A 6 -0.53 2.32 9.26
C VAL A 6 -1.31 1.05 9.56
N ARG A 7 -2.58 1.02 9.13
CA ARG A 7 -3.44 -0.16 9.22
C ARG A 7 -4.04 -0.44 7.85
N ILE A 8 -3.71 -1.59 7.25
CA ILE A 8 -4.35 -2.02 6.00
C ILE A 8 -5.79 -2.44 6.31
N THR A 9 -6.75 -1.86 5.61
CA THR A 9 -8.18 -2.14 5.81
C THR A 9 -8.78 -2.90 4.63
N ALA A 10 -8.21 -2.78 3.43
CA ALA A 10 -8.57 -3.63 2.29
C ALA A 10 -7.42 -3.74 1.28
N GLU A 11 -7.44 -4.83 0.53
CA GLU A 11 -6.61 -5.07 -0.65
C GLU A 11 -7.54 -5.56 -1.77
N GLU A 12 -7.39 -4.99 -2.96
CA GLU A 12 -8.13 -5.36 -4.16
C GLU A 12 -7.15 -5.51 -5.34
N THR A 13 -7.18 -6.65 -6.02
CA THR A 13 -6.44 -6.83 -7.27
C THR A 13 -7.23 -6.19 -8.42
N LEU A 14 -6.68 -5.15 -9.04
CA LEU A 14 -7.26 -4.46 -10.18
C LEU A 14 -6.83 -5.09 -11.52
N SER A 15 -5.60 -5.62 -11.57
CA SER A 15 -5.08 -6.36 -12.72
C SER A 15 -4.03 -7.35 -12.26
N ASP A 16 -4.05 -8.56 -12.84
CA ASP A 16 -3.07 -9.61 -12.60
C ASP A 16 -2.78 -10.29 -13.94
N ASN A 17 -1.89 -9.68 -14.72
CA ASN A 17 -1.47 -10.23 -16.00
C ASN A 17 0.04 -10.43 -15.99
N TRP A 18 0.82 -9.60 -16.71
CA TRP A 18 2.27 -9.66 -16.65
C TRP A 18 2.84 -9.11 -15.33
N TYR A 19 2.16 -8.12 -14.76
CA TYR A 19 2.46 -7.48 -13.48
C TYR A 19 1.16 -7.30 -12.70
N VAL A 20 1.27 -7.12 -11.39
CA VAL A 20 0.09 -6.98 -10.53
C VAL A 20 -0.18 -5.51 -10.24
N LEU A 21 -1.38 -5.04 -10.54
CA LEU A 21 -1.90 -3.76 -10.08
C LEU A 21 -2.86 -4.02 -8.93
N LYS A 22 -2.55 -3.49 -7.75
CA LYS A 22 -3.40 -3.58 -6.57
C LYS A 22 -3.89 -2.22 -6.14
N LYS A 23 -5.09 -2.16 -5.58
CA LYS A 23 -5.60 -1.02 -4.82
C LYS A 23 -5.59 -1.38 -3.34
N TYR A 24 -4.87 -0.59 -2.56
CA TYR A 24 -4.83 -0.68 -1.10
C TYR A 24 -5.68 0.41 -0.49
N SER A 25 -6.56 0.02 0.43
CA SER A 25 -7.21 0.92 1.37
C SER A 25 -6.56 0.75 2.73
N PHE A 26 -6.23 1.87 3.38
CA PHE A 26 -5.58 1.85 4.69
C PHE A 26 -5.90 3.10 5.50
N ASP A 27 -5.85 2.95 6.82
CA ASP A 27 -5.90 4.07 7.75
C ASP A 27 -4.48 4.48 8.14
N LEU A 28 -4.19 5.78 8.01
CA LEU A 28 -2.95 6.40 8.46
C LEU A 28 -3.22 7.23 9.72
N ARG A 29 -2.46 6.98 10.79
CA ARG A 29 -2.47 7.82 11.99
C ARG A 29 -1.66 9.09 11.74
N ARG A 30 -2.35 10.23 11.73
CA ARG A 30 -1.72 11.55 11.62
C ARG A 30 -1.01 11.93 12.92
N ARG A 31 -0.19 12.99 12.86
CA ARG A 31 0.56 13.49 14.02
C ARG A 31 -0.33 13.97 15.17
N ASP A 32 -1.54 14.42 14.87
CA ASP A 32 -2.57 14.83 15.84
C ASP A 32 -3.30 13.63 16.48
N GLY A 33 -2.94 12.40 16.11
CA GLY A 33 -3.57 11.16 16.60
C GLY A 33 -4.84 10.77 15.85
N SER A 34 -5.35 11.60 14.93
CA SER A 34 -6.50 11.26 14.11
C SER A 34 -6.16 10.16 13.09
N TRP A 35 -7.12 9.29 12.80
CA TRP A 35 -7.02 8.32 11.72
C TRP A 35 -7.59 8.91 10.44
N GLN A 36 -6.88 8.71 9.34
CA GLN A 36 -7.30 9.12 8.01
C GLN A 36 -7.33 7.92 7.06
N ALA A 37 -8.50 7.64 6.50
CA ALA A 37 -8.64 6.69 5.41
C ALA A 37 -7.98 7.19 4.13
N GLN A 38 -7.24 6.31 3.45
CA GLN A 38 -6.60 6.57 2.17
C GLN A 38 -6.73 5.37 1.24
N THR A 39 -6.66 5.65 -0.06
CA THR A 39 -6.62 4.64 -1.12
C THR A 39 -5.44 4.91 -2.05
N ARG A 40 -4.70 3.87 -2.42
CA ARG A 40 -3.59 3.95 -3.39
C ARG A 40 -3.61 2.78 -4.34
N GLU A 41 -3.38 3.04 -5.63
CA GLU A 41 -3.04 2.02 -6.61
C GLU A 41 -1.52 1.82 -6.62
N VAL A 42 -1.09 0.56 -6.51
CA VAL A 42 0.30 0.14 -6.40
C VAL A 42 0.57 -0.84 -7.53
N TYR A 43 1.55 -0.51 -8.36
CA TYR A 43 1.95 -1.36 -9.47
C TYR A 43 3.19 -2.16 -9.09
N ASP A 44 2.99 -3.44 -8.81
CA ASP A 44 4.04 -4.39 -8.44
C ASP A 44 4.68 -4.96 -9.71
N ARG A 45 5.93 -4.54 -9.97
CA ARG A 45 6.72 -4.92 -11.15
C ARG A 45 7.91 -5.82 -10.80
N GLY A 46 7.95 -6.34 -9.56
CA GLY A 46 9.13 -7.01 -9.02
C GLY A 46 10.30 -6.05 -8.74
N ASN A 47 11.45 -6.64 -8.37
CA ASN A 47 12.68 -5.92 -8.02
C ASN A 47 13.68 -5.92 -9.20
N GLY A 48 14.53 -4.89 -9.27
CA GLY A 48 15.60 -4.79 -10.27
C GLY A 48 16.98 -4.65 -9.64
N ALA A 49 18.03 -4.94 -10.42
CA ALA A 49 19.43 -4.68 -10.07
C ALA A 49 20.15 -3.99 -11.24
N THR A 50 21.18 -3.19 -10.95
CA THR A 50 21.99 -2.49 -11.96
C THR A 50 23.47 -2.60 -11.60
N ILE A 51 24.35 -2.53 -12.59
CA ILE A 51 25.82 -2.53 -12.45
C ILE A 51 26.41 -1.44 -13.36
N LEU A 52 27.47 -0.77 -12.91
CA LEU A 52 28.20 0.28 -13.64
C LEU A 52 29.46 -0.30 -14.31
#